data_AF-A0A2C6C9B8-F1
#
_entry.id   AF-A0A2C6C9B8-F1
#
_cell.length_a   1.000
_cell.length_b   1.000
_cell.length_c   1.000
_cell.angle_alpha   90.00
_cell.angle_beta   90.00
_cell.angle_gamma   90.00
#
_symmetry.space_group_name_H-M   'P 1'
#
loop_
_entity.id
_entity.type
_entity.pdbx_description
1 polymer ?
#
loop_
_entity_poly.entity_id
_entity_poly.type
_entity_poly.pdbx_seq_one_letter_code
_entity_poly.pdbx_strand_id
1 'polypeptide(L)'
;MLPNRLIITKRSKREEIYKMSEKKWIIDFEDKIKNWSDFYDIVQKEMDFWNYNEKFRKDAYTYRDIVGDLIVFEKMKERKKEGMVFILDYTEDFRKIKDCDEKDYDKSTIYYDLVYSLLVEWYRDNRIMFKEWNASIDIEIYILIDDNSLKNKDINFDNELIIATESDRNDVREQYKNYDKTKIRFFDYDEIKNLPNIFLDNKRGFEAENFIFFYQLEKIKADNSKQLKVEISNSMGIFHSLSIYLLVYIIDKILIEKFIEEKEIKMFMIFANELAE
;
A
#
# COMPACT_ATOMS: atom_id res chain seq x y z
N MET A 1 -10.07 -7.71 -12.24
CA MET A 1 -8.79 -7.44 -11.52
C MET A 1 -9.18 -6.65 -10.28
N LEU A 2 -8.62 -6.97 -9.12
CA LEU A 2 -9.06 -6.33 -7.87
C LEU A 2 -8.76 -4.81 -7.93
N PRO A 3 -9.69 -3.96 -7.46
CA PRO A 3 -9.65 -2.54 -7.77
C PRO A 3 -8.57 -1.78 -6.98
N ASN A 4 -8.39 -2.10 -5.69
CA ASN A 4 -7.53 -1.33 -4.80
C ASN A 4 -6.11 -1.88 -4.78
N ARG A 5 -5.16 -1.09 -5.30
CA ARG A 5 -3.78 -1.52 -5.53
C ARG A 5 -2.80 -0.37 -5.65
N LEU A 6 -1.57 -0.67 -5.28
CA LEU A 6 -0.38 0.13 -5.53
C LEU A 6 0.44 -0.55 -6.64
N ILE A 7 0.85 0.24 -7.63
CA ILE A 7 1.43 -0.19 -8.89
C ILE A 7 2.79 0.52 -9.05
N ILE A 8 3.86 -0.27 -9.17
CA ILE A 8 5.19 0.22 -9.55
C ILE A 8 5.31 0.09 -11.05
N THR A 9 5.60 1.20 -11.72
CA THR A 9 5.72 1.24 -13.18
C THR A 9 6.70 2.30 -13.67
N LYS A 10 6.90 2.37 -14.98
CA LYS A 10 7.81 3.34 -15.61
C LYS A 10 7.22 4.74 -15.59
N ARG A 11 8.06 5.75 -15.38
CA ARG A 11 7.64 7.16 -15.48
C ARG A 11 7.18 7.53 -16.89
N SER A 12 7.75 6.91 -17.93
CA SER A 12 7.28 7.09 -19.33
C SER A 12 5.84 6.66 -19.58
N LYS A 13 5.24 5.81 -18.74
CA LYS A 13 3.82 5.43 -18.84
C LYS A 13 2.85 6.50 -18.29
N ARG A 14 3.33 7.63 -17.76
CA ARG A 14 2.49 8.68 -17.18
C ARG A 14 1.34 9.11 -18.10
N GLU A 15 1.60 9.43 -19.36
CA GLU A 15 0.53 9.83 -20.29
C GLU A 15 -0.51 8.72 -20.55
N GLU A 16 -0.08 7.46 -20.57
CA GLU A 16 -0.97 6.31 -20.69
C GLU A 16 -1.88 6.19 -19.46
N ILE A 17 -1.30 6.35 -18.25
CA ILE A 17 -2.05 6.38 -16.98
C ILE A 17 -3.10 7.48 -17.01
N TYR A 18 -2.75 8.69 -17.45
CA TYR A 18 -3.71 9.80 -17.59
C TYR A 18 -4.86 9.45 -18.53
N LYS A 19 -4.57 8.86 -19.69
CA LYS A 19 -5.60 8.45 -20.67
C LYS A 19 -6.51 7.37 -20.11
N MET A 20 -5.95 6.35 -19.45
CA MET A 20 -6.73 5.27 -18.82
C MET A 20 -7.55 5.77 -17.62
N SER A 21 -7.15 6.89 -17.01
CA SER A 21 -7.74 7.44 -15.79
C SER A 21 -8.62 8.66 -16.04
N GLU A 22 -9.01 8.95 -17.28
CA GLU A 22 -9.79 10.14 -17.66
C GLU A 22 -11.10 10.28 -16.83
N LYS A 23 -11.72 9.15 -16.51
CA LYS A 23 -12.94 9.08 -15.70
C LYS A 23 -12.70 8.99 -14.19
N LYS A 24 -11.45 8.97 -13.74
CA LYS A 24 -11.08 8.93 -12.32
C LYS A 24 -10.69 10.33 -11.84
N TRP A 25 -10.72 10.53 -10.52
CA TRP A 25 -10.18 11.72 -9.88
C TRP A 25 -8.68 11.52 -9.70
N ILE A 26 -7.87 12.23 -10.48
CA ILE A 26 -6.42 12.12 -10.47
C ILE A 26 -5.83 13.14 -9.49
N ILE A 27 -4.94 12.67 -8.62
CA ILE A 27 -4.10 13.48 -7.74
C ILE A 27 -2.65 13.12 -8.08
N ASP A 28 -1.95 14.03 -8.74
CA ASP A 28 -0.56 13.83 -9.17
C ASP A 28 0.37 14.66 -8.30
N PHE A 29 1.19 13.95 -7.53
CA PHE A 29 2.16 14.54 -6.62
C PHE A 29 3.40 15.05 -7.37
N GLU A 30 3.67 14.57 -8.58
CA GLU A 30 4.93 14.79 -9.30
C GLU A 30 6.12 14.45 -8.36
N ASP A 31 7.09 15.36 -8.25
CA ASP A 31 8.27 15.29 -7.38
C ASP A 31 8.15 16.14 -6.10
N LYS A 32 6.93 16.58 -5.75
CA LYS A 32 6.69 17.58 -4.69
C LYS A 32 6.82 17.04 -3.26
N ILE A 33 6.83 15.71 -3.08
CA ILE A 33 6.83 15.09 -1.76
C ILE A 33 8.25 14.98 -1.21
N LYS A 34 8.55 15.72 -0.13
CA LYS A 34 9.84 15.63 0.58
C LYS A 34 9.71 15.12 2.02
N ASN A 35 8.50 15.07 2.55
CA ASN A 35 8.16 14.63 3.91
C ASN A 35 6.65 14.35 3.99
N TRP A 36 6.17 13.82 5.12
CA TRP A 36 4.73 13.52 5.30
C TRP A 36 3.86 14.77 5.25
N SER A 37 4.40 15.93 5.65
CA SER A 37 3.66 17.20 5.67
C SER A 37 3.31 17.65 4.25
N ASP A 38 4.26 17.59 3.31
CA ASP A 38 3.99 17.91 1.89
C ASP A 38 2.90 17.00 1.30
N PHE A 39 2.94 15.71 1.66
CA PHE A 39 1.92 14.75 1.26
C PHE A 39 0.53 15.12 1.77
N TYR A 40 0.41 15.48 3.06
CA TYR A 40 -0.86 15.92 3.63
C TYR A 40 -1.35 17.23 3.01
N ASP A 41 -0.47 18.20 2.74
CA ASP A 41 -0.88 19.46 2.10
C ASP A 41 -1.55 19.21 0.75
N ILE A 42 -0.98 18.31 -0.06
CA ILE A 42 -1.53 18.02 -1.39
C ILE A 42 -2.85 17.25 -1.28
N VAL A 43 -2.90 16.18 -0.50
CA VAL A 43 -4.10 15.35 -0.37
C VAL A 43 -5.24 16.12 0.27
N GLN A 44 -4.99 16.80 1.39
CA GLN A 44 -6.04 17.48 2.14
C GLN A 44 -6.56 18.72 1.39
N LYS A 45 -5.73 19.38 0.57
CA LYS A 45 -6.23 20.45 -0.32
C LYS A 45 -7.30 19.94 -1.30
N GLU A 46 -7.20 18.67 -1.70
CA GLU A 46 -8.16 18.05 -2.61
C GLU A 46 -9.40 17.49 -1.88
N MET A 47 -9.27 17.09 -0.61
CA MET A 47 -10.27 16.26 0.09
C MET A 47 -10.88 16.87 1.36
N ASP A 48 -10.31 17.93 1.92
CA ASP A 48 -10.83 18.56 3.14
C ASP A 48 -12.07 19.43 2.86
N PHE A 49 -13.21 18.77 2.66
CA PHE A 49 -14.48 19.43 2.35
C PHE A 49 -15.17 20.05 3.56
N TRP A 50 -14.75 19.69 4.78
CA TRP A 50 -15.36 20.15 6.03
C TRP A 50 -14.48 21.12 6.84
N ASN A 51 -13.37 21.56 6.26
CA ASN A 51 -12.35 22.42 6.89
C ASN A 51 -11.82 21.82 8.20
N TYR A 52 -11.53 20.53 8.22
CA TYR A 52 -10.87 19.86 9.34
C TYR A 52 -9.53 20.56 9.66
N ASN A 53 -8.78 21.00 8.67
CA ASN A 53 -7.50 21.68 8.88
C ASN A 53 -7.61 23.02 9.61
N GLU A 54 -8.75 23.71 9.51
CA GLU A 54 -8.98 24.95 10.27
C GLU A 54 -9.33 24.65 11.74
N LYS A 55 -9.92 23.48 12.00
CA LYS A 55 -10.48 23.10 13.30
C LYS A 55 -9.53 22.25 14.14
N PHE A 56 -8.67 21.49 13.48
CA PHE A 56 -7.79 20.50 14.08
C PHE A 56 -6.35 20.71 13.62
N ARG A 57 -5.42 20.09 14.34
CA ARG A 57 -4.00 20.13 13.97
C ARG A 57 -3.76 19.25 12.74
N LYS A 58 -2.82 19.65 11.89
CA LYS A 58 -2.34 18.82 10.78
C LYS A 58 -1.50 17.65 11.31
N ASP A 59 -2.08 16.47 11.38
CA ASP A 59 -1.43 15.23 11.80
C ASP A 59 -2.11 14.01 11.16
N ALA A 60 -1.60 12.81 11.46
CA ALA A 60 -2.13 11.56 10.90
C ALA A 60 -3.58 11.25 11.31
N TYR A 61 -4.04 11.75 12.47
CA TYR A 61 -5.42 11.52 12.91
C TYR A 61 -6.38 12.36 12.08
N THR A 62 -6.10 13.67 11.96
CA THR A 62 -6.89 14.58 11.13
C THR A 62 -6.85 14.15 9.66
N TYR A 63 -5.71 13.68 9.16
CA TYR A 63 -5.60 13.15 7.80
C TYR A 63 -6.56 11.98 7.57
N ARG A 64 -6.55 10.97 8.46
CA ARG A 64 -7.42 9.79 8.36
C ARG A 64 -8.89 10.16 8.44
N ASP A 65 -9.24 11.06 9.35
CA ASP A 65 -10.61 11.59 9.43
C ASP A 65 -11.02 12.24 8.10
N ILE A 66 -10.15 13.02 7.45
CA ILE A 66 -10.45 13.64 6.15
C ILE A 66 -10.62 12.58 5.04
N VAL A 67 -9.65 11.68 4.86
CA VAL A 67 -9.65 10.77 3.70
C VAL A 67 -10.64 9.62 3.85
N GLY A 68 -10.99 9.23 5.08
CA GLY A 68 -11.97 8.19 5.39
C GLY A 68 -13.41 8.69 5.43
N ASP A 69 -13.64 10.00 5.46
CA ASP A 69 -14.99 10.60 5.54
C ASP A 69 -15.82 10.29 4.29
N LEU A 70 -17.09 9.92 4.51
CA LEU A 70 -18.06 9.61 3.46
C LEU A 70 -18.23 10.76 2.46
N ILE A 71 -18.00 12.01 2.89
CA ILE A 71 -18.04 13.18 2.00
C ILE A 71 -17.10 13.04 0.79
N VAL A 72 -15.95 12.36 0.93
CA VAL A 72 -15.01 12.13 -0.18
C VAL A 72 -15.68 11.29 -1.28
N PHE A 73 -16.41 10.24 -0.89
CA PHE A 73 -17.19 9.42 -1.82
C PHE A 73 -18.31 10.21 -2.49
N GLU A 74 -19.06 11.02 -1.73
CA GLU A 74 -20.12 11.86 -2.27
C GLU A 74 -19.57 12.85 -3.30
N LYS A 75 -18.46 13.53 -2.99
CA LYS A 75 -17.81 14.47 -3.91
C LYS A 75 -17.24 13.80 -5.14
N MET A 76 -16.70 12.59 -5.02
CA MET A 76 -16.31 11.81 -6.19
C MET A 76 -17.53 11.51 -7.09
N LYS A 77 -18.69 11.14 -6.53
CA LYS A 77 -19.93 10.92 -7.30
C LYS A 77 -20.47 12.21 -7.92
N GLU A 78 -20.47 13.33 -7.19
CA GLU A 78 -20.85 14.65 -7.73
C GLU A 78 -19.99 15.03 -8.95
N ARG A 79 -18.68 14.76 -8.87
CA ARG A 79 -17.72 14.95 -9.97
C ARG A 79 -17.87 13.92 -11.11
N LYS A 80 -18.82 12.99 -11.00
CA LYS A 80 -19.06 11.88 -11.94
C LYS A 80 -17.80 11.04 -12.19
N LYS A 81 -17.00 10.83 -11.14
CA LYS A 81 -15.78 10.01 -11.21
C LYS A 81 -16.08 8.57 -10.80
N GLU A 82 -15.39 7.64 -11.47
CA GLU A 82 -15.56 6.19 -11.28
C GLU A 82 -14.65 5.64 -10.17
N GLY A 83 -13.63 6.40 -9.76
CA GLY A 83 -12.67 6.04 -8.72
C GLY A 83 -11.60 7.14 -8.59
N MET A 84 -10.50 6.82 -7.92
CA MET A 84 -9.39 7.76 -7.68
C MET A 84 -8.06 7.17 -8.14
N VAL A 85 -7.16 8.07 -8.54
CA VAL A 85 -5.80 7.73 -8.95
C VAL A 85 -4.83 8.67 -8.28
N PHE A 86 -3.81 8.10 -7.66
CA PHE A 86 -2.70 8.83 -7.08
C PHE A 86 -1.44 8.53 -7.89
N ILE A 87 -0.65 9.54 -8.22
CA ILE A 87 0.58 9.37 -9.01
C ILE A 87 1.75 10.03 -8.28
N LEU A 88 2.77 9.25 -7.96
CA LEU A 88 3.96 9.68 -7.23
C LEU A 88 5.22 9.36 -8.03
N ASP A 89 6.10 10.35 -8.26
CA ASP A 89 7.42 10.09 -8.83
C ASP A 89 8.39 9.58 -7.75
N TYR A 90 8.97 8.39 -7.96
CA TYR A 90 10.01 7.83 -7.08
C TYR A 90 11.36 8.46 -7.42
N THR A 91 11.52 9.73 -7.09
CA THR A 91 12.76 10.48 -7.31
C THR A 91 13.85 10.07 -6.32
N GLU A 92 15.09 10.45 -6.60
CA GLU A 92 16.19 10.28 -5.62
C GLU A 92 15.93 11.04 -4.31
N ASP A 93 15.20 12.17 -4.36
CA ASP A 93 14.81 12.92 -3.16
C ASP A 93 13.78 12.11 -2.36
N PHE A 94 12.74 11.59 -3.01
CA PHE A 94 11.75 10.74 -2.35
C PHE A 94 12.40 9.47 -1.78
N ARG A 95 13.30 8.84 -2.54
CA ARG A 95 14.08 7.67 -2.10
C ARG A 95 14.90 7.97 -0.84
N LYS A 96 15.44 9.19 -0.70
CA LYS A 96 16.26 9.62 0.44
C LYS A 96 15.46 10.11 1.63
N ILE A 97 14.14 10.27 1.52
CA ILE A 97 13.29 10.52 2.69
C ILE A 97 13.55 9.38 3.67
N LYS A 98 14.17 9.74 4.80
CA LYS A 98 14.41 8.84 5.92
C LYS A 98 13.25 8.98 6.88
N ASP A 99 13.01 7.94 7.65
CA ASP A 99 12.35 8.12 8.93
C ASP A 99 13.38 8.80 9.83
N CYS A 100 13.15 10.09 10.08
CA CYS A 100 14.18 11.01 10.55
C CYS A 100 14.64 10.70 11.98
N ASP A 101 13.78 10.06 12.78
CA ASP A 101 14.03 9.41 14.08
C ASP A 101 12.76 8.62 14.50
N GLU A 102 12.77 7.92 15.64
CA GLU A 102 11.62 7.13 16.18
C GLU A 102 10.30 7.92 16.40
N LYS A 103 10.29 9.23 16.15
CA LYS A 103 9.14 10.11 16.31
C LYS A 103 8.68 10.82 15.03
N ASP A 104 9.52 10.87 14.00
CA ASP A 104 9.25 11.59 12.75
C ASP A 104 9.39 10.64 11.56
N TYR A 105 8.35 9.82 11.41
CA TYR A 105 8.20 8.85 10.34
C TYR A 105 7.71 9.55 9.08
N ASP A 106 8.60 9.86 8.14
CA ASP A 106 8.18 10.53 6.90
C ASP A 106 7.71 9.51 5.86
N LYS A 107 8.63 8.71 5.30
CA LYS A 107 8.30 7.79 4.22
C LYS A 107 7.37 6.67 4.71
N SER A 108 7.61 6.17 5.93
CA SER A 108 6.76 5.14 6.52
C SER A 108 5.32 5.62 6.71
N THR A 109 5.12 6.88 7.10
CA THR A 109 3.78 7.47 7.22
C THR A 109 3.12 7.62 5.86
N ILE A 110 3.84 8.15 4.86
CA ILE A 110 3.30 8.29 3.49
C ILE A 110 2.85 6.92 2.94
N TYR A 111 3.67 5.89 3.07
CA TYR A 111 3.30 4.55 2.63
C TYR A 111 2.17 3.94 3.45
N TYR A 112 2.14 4.18 4.76
CA TYR A 112 1.01 3.78 5.59
C TYR A 112 -0.28 4.41 5.09
N ASP A 113 -0.31 5.72 4.81
CA ASP A 113 -1.52 6.39 4.38
C ASP A 113 -1.92 6.03 2.95
N LEU A 114 -0.96 5.84 2.05
CA LEU A 114 -1.24 5.31 0.72
C LEU A 114 -1.84 3.89 0.80
N VAL A 115 -1.28 2.99 1.61
CA VAL A 115 -1.74 1.59 1.62
C VAL A 115 -2.93 1.38 2.54
N TYR A 116 -2.85 1.80 3.79
CA TYR A 116 -3.90 1.57 4.78
C TYR A 116 -5.06 2.56 4.60
N SER A 117 -4.80 3.85 4.83
CA SER A 117 -5.84 4.89 4.89
C SER A 117 -6.55 5.07 3.53
N LEU A 118 -5.84 4.92 2.41
CA LEU A 118 -6.46 5.01 1.09
C LEU A 118 -6.91 3.64 0.56
N LEU A 119 -6.02 2.65 0.42
CA LEU A 119 -6.45 1.39 -0.22
C LEU A 119 -7.31 0.50 0.68
N VAL A 120 -6.87 0.22 1.91
CA VAL A 120 -7.54 -0.75 2.80
C VAL A 120 -8.87 -0.19 3.31
N GLU A 121 -8.89 1.03 3.85
CA GLU A 121 -10.09 1.59 4.45
C GLU A 121 -11.22 1.73 3.41
N TRP A 122 -10.95 2.24 2.20
CA TRP A 122 -11.98 2.33 1.16
C TRP A 122 -12.40 0.99 0.54
N TYR A 123 -11.49 0.01 0.49
CA TYR A 123 -11.80 -1.31 -0.06
C TYR A 123 -12.62 -2.17 0.90
N ARG A 124 -12.27 -2.13 2.19
CA ARG A 124 -12.82 -3.02 3.22
C ARG A 124 -13.65 -2.24 4.24
N ASP A 125 -13.06 -1.27 4.93
CA ASP A 125 -13.65 -0.72 6.16
C ASP A 125 -14.87 0.15 5.88
N ASN A 126 -14.73 1.13 5.00
CA ASN A 126 -15.81 1.99 4.56
C ASN A 126 -16.90 1.21 3.82
N ARG A 127 -16.53 0.14 3.10
CA ARG A 127 -17.52 -0.76 2.49
C ARG A 127 -18.37 -1.47 3.55
N ILE A 128 -17.80 -1.82 4.70
CA ILE A 128 -18.53 -2.43 5.82
C ILE A 128 -19.34 -1.37 6.58
N MET A 129 -18.70 -0.25 6.95
CA MET A 129 -19.30 0.83 7.74
C MET A 129 -20.46 1.50 6.99
N PHE A 130 -20.29 1.76 5.70
CA PHE A 130 -21.27 2.44 4.85
C PHE A 130 -21.96 1.48 3.87
N LYS A 131 -22.15 0.21 4.29
CA LYS A 131 -22.76 -0.84 3.45
C LYS A 131 -24.12 -0.45 2.86
N GLU A 132 -24.92 0.33 3.60
CA GLU A 132 -26.25 0.78 3.15
C GLU A 132 -26.17 1.76 1.99
N TRP A 133 -25.04 2.46 1.86
CA TRP A 133 -24.78 3.46 0.82
C TRP A 133 -24.00 2.87 -0.35
N ASN A 134 -23.60 1.59 -0.23
CA ASN A 134 -22.70 0.91 -1.15
C ASN A 134 -21.47 1.79 -1.47
N ALA A 135 -20.95 2.49 -0.44
CA ALA A 135 -19.87 3.43 -0.59
C ALA A 135 -18.54 2.68 -0.63
N SER A 136 -17.97 2.62 -1.82
CA SER A 136 -16.64 2.08 -2.08
C SER A 136 -16.00 2.91 -3.19
N ILE A 137 -14.70 3.13 -3.04
CA ILE A 137 -13.89 3.87 -4.01
C ILE A 137 -12.81 2.93 -4.51
N ASP A 138 -12.82 2.70 -5.82
CA ASP A 138 -11.74 2.03 -6.52
C ASP A 138 -10.52 2.97 -6.57
N ILE A 139 -9.41 2.57 -5.97
CA ILE A 139 -8.21 3.41 -5.85
C ILE A 139 -6.99 2.72 -6.47
N GLU A 140 -6.33 3.42 -7.38
CA GLU A 140 -5.03 3.00 -7.92
C GLU A 140 -3.95 4.00 -7.52
N ILE A 141 -2.83 3.50 -7.02
CA ILE A 141 -1.69 4.32 -6.62
C ILE A 141 -0.51 3.93 -7.51
N TYR A 142 -0.03 4.86 -8.31
CA TYR A 142 1.12 4.66 -9.18
C TYR A 142 2.37 5.26 -8.55
N ILE A 143 3.40 4.43 -8.38
CA ILE A 143 4.76 4.87 -8.07
C ILE A 143 5.57 4.74 -9.36
N LEU A 144 6.02 5.89 -9.87
CA LEU A 144 6.70 6.01 -11.15
C LEU A 144 8.21 5.97 -10.96
N ILE A 145 8.84 4.93 -11.50
CA ILE A 145 10.28 4.75 -11.50
C ILE A 145 10.87 5.47 -12.71
N ASP A 146 11.93 6.27 -12.48
CA ASP A 146 12.68 6.89 -13.57
C ASP A 146 13.23 5.80 -14.51
N ASP A 147 12.84 5.88 -15.78
CA ASP A 147 13.27 5.01 -16.86
C ASP A 147 14.81 4.87 -16.95
N ASN A 148 15.58 5.88 -16.51
CA ASN A 148 17.05 5.82 -16.48
C ASN A 148 17.60 4.89 -15.39
N SER A 149 16.79 4.57 -14.37
CA SER A 149 17.16 3.61 -13.33
C SER A 149 17.01 2.16 -13.79
N LEU A 150 16.37 1.93 -14.95
CA LEU A 150 16.08 0.61 -15.49
C LEU A 150 17.19 0.19 -16.47
N LYS A 151 17.66 -1.05 -16.33
CA LYS A 151 18.62 -1.62 -17.27
C LYS A 151 17.98 -1.87 -18.64
N ASN A 152 16.79 -2.45 -18.65
CA ASN A 152 15.98 -2.66 -19.84
C ASN A 152 14.81 -1.68 -19.88
N LYS A 153 14.73 -0.88 -20.94
CA LYS A 153 13.64 0.09 -21.14
C LYS A 153 12.35 -0.56 -21.67
N ASP A 154 12.43 -1.80 -22.15
CA ASP A 154 11.31 -2.55 -22.73
C ASP A 154 10.53 -3.37 -21.70
N ILE A 155 10.68 -3.08 -20.40
CA ILE A 155 9.84 -3.66 -19.35
C ILE A 155 8.36 -3.39 -19.67
N ASN A 156 7.59 -4.47 -19.82
CA ASN A 156 6.17 -4.46 -20.21
C ASN A 156 5.25 -5.03 -19.11
N PHE A 157 5.78 -5.26 -17.92
CA PHE A 157 5.02 -5.62 -16.72
C PHE A 157 5.06 -4.48 -15.71
N ASP A 158 4.22 -4.60 -14.69
CA ASP A 158 4.20 -3.72 -13.52
C ASP A 158 4.34 -4.58 -12.25
N ASN A 159 4.90 -4.04 -11.17
CA ASN A 159 4.86 -4.73 -9.87
C ASN A 159 3.71 -4.19 -9.04
N GLU A 160 3.00 -5.05 -8.30
CA GLU A 160 1.76 -4.66 -7.65
C GLU A 160 1.68 -5.14 -6.20
N LEU A 161 1.17 -4.25 -5.33
CA LEU A 161 0.58 -4.60 -4.04
C LEU A 161 -0.93 -4.46 -4.16
N ILE A 162 -1.65 -5.56 -4.00
CA ILE A 162 -3.08 -5.66 -4.24
C ILE A 162 -3.78 -5.93 -2.92
N ILE A 163 -4.79 -5.14 -2.59
CA ILE A 163 -5.64 -5.35 -1.42
C ILE A 163 -6.76 -6.33 -1.79
N ALA A 164 -6.93 -7.33 -0.94
CA ALA A 164 -7.95 -8.36 -1.09
C ALA A 164 -8.57 -8.67 0.27
N THR A 165 -9.80 -9.18 0.26
CA THR A 165 -10.45 -9.74 1.43
C THR A 165 -10.50 -11.27 1.33
N GLU A 166 -10.86 -11.94 2.42
CA GLU A 166 -11.13 -13.39 2.41
C GLU A 166 -12.20 -13.77 1.37
N SER A 167 -13.16 -12.89 1.08
CA SER A 167 -14.16 -13.09 0.03
C SER A 167 -13.54 -13.18 -1.38
N ASP A 168 -12.38 -12.55 -1.59
CA ASP A 168 -11.71 -12.47 -2.89
C ASP A 168 -10.77 -13.66 -3.15
N ARG A 169 -10.72 -14.65 -2.25
CA ARG A 169 -9.78 -15.80 -2.32
C ARG A 169 -9.80 -16.52 -3.67
N ASN A 170 -10.98 -16.67 -4.28
CA ASN A 170 -11.10 -17.33 -5.59
C ASN A 170 -10.50 -16.48 -6.71
N ASP A 171 -10.78 -15.18 -6.71
CA ASP A 171 -10.21 -14.24 -7.67
C ASP A 171 -8.70 -14.14 -7.51
N VAL A 172 -8.22 -14.08 -6.27
CA VAL A 172 -6.78 -14.14 -5.97
C VAL A 172 -6.19 -15.41 -6.54
N ARG A 173 -6.80 -16.59 -6.35
CA ARG A 173 -6.27 -17.87 -6.88
C ARG A 173 -6.15 -17.86 -8.40
N GLU A 174 -7.17 -17.38 -9.11
CA GLU A 174 -7.20 -17.37 -10.57
C GLU A 174 -6.25 -16.32 -11.18
N GLN A 175 -6.11 -15.15 -10.55
CA GLN A 175 -5.20 -14.11 -11.02
C GLN A 175 -3.74 -14.59 -10.92
N TYR A 176 -2.99 -14.44 -12.01
CA TYR A 176 -1.59 -14.83 -12.08
C TYR A 176 -1.35 -16.31 -11.70
N LYS A 177 -2.28 -17.21 -12.04
CA LYS A 177 -2.16 -18.64 -11.72
C LYS A 177 -0.95 -19.35 -12.37
N ASN A 178 -0.38 -18.74 -13.41
CA ASN A 178 0.80 -19.25 -14.11
C ASN A 178 2.13 -18.79 -13.46
N TYR A 179 2.10 -17.95 -12.43
CA TYR A 179 3.31 -17.43 -11.78
C TYR A 179 3.78 -18.41 -10.71
N ASP A 180 5.08 -18.37 -10.40
CA ASP A 180 5.60 -19.06 -9.23
C ASP A 180 4.89 -18.51 -7.99
N LYS A 181 4.44 -19.41 -7.10
CA LYS A 181 3.56 -19.04 -6.00
C LYS A 181 4.22 -19.30 -4.66
N THR A 182 4.20 -18.29 -3.82
CA THR A 182 4.60 -18.40 -2.41
C THR A 182 3.55 -17.75 -1.51
N LYS A 183 3.53 -18.19 -0.25
CA LYS A 183 2.60 -17.69 0.76
C LYS A 183 3.39 -17.30 1.99
N ILE A 184 3.09 -16.13 2.53
CA ILE A 184 3.61 -15.68 3.80
C ILE A 184 2.43 -15.31 4.71
N ARG A 185 2.65 -15.36 6.01
CA ARG A 185 1.59 -15.10 6.99
C ARG A 185 2.15 -14.35 8.18
N PHE A 186 1.40 -13.37 8.66
CA PHE A 186 1.62 -12.81 9.98
C PHE A 186 1.11 -13.77 11.05
N PHE A 187 1.94 -14.02 12.07
CA PHE A 187 1.60 -14.84 13.22
C PHE A 187 1.63 -13.95 14.46
N ASP A 188 0.57 -13.99 15.25
CA ASP A 188 0.56 -13.32 16.54
C ASP A 188 1.44 -14.07 17.56
N TYR A 189 1.77 -13.39 18.66
CA TYR A 189 2.62 -13.96 19.71
C TYR A 189 2.01 -15.23 20.31
N ASP A 190 0.68 -15.30 20.45
CA ASP A 190 0.00 -16.44 21.04
C ASP A 190 0.11 -17.70 20.16
N GLU A 191 0.19 -17.53 18.84
CA GLU A 191 0.45 -18.59 17.87
C GLU A 191 1.90 -19.11 17.93
N ILE A 192 2.87 -18.26 18.28
CA ILE A 192 4.31 -18.59 18.20
C ILE A 192 4.99 -18.83 19.55
N LYS A 193 4.37 -18.45 20.68
CA LYS A 193 4.98 -18.51 22.02
C LYS A 193 5.43 -19.91 22.46
N ASN A 194 4.86 -20.96 21.88
CA ASN A 194 5.18 -22.35 22.21
C ASN A 194 6.13 -23.01 21.20
N LEU A 195 6.61 -22.28 20.18
CA LEU A 195 7.56 -22.82 19.22
C LEU A 195 8.89 -23.09 19.92
N PRO A 196 9.46 -24.31 19.79
CA PRO A 196 10.77 -24.65 20.35
C PRO A 196 11.85 -23.98 19.51
N ASN A 197 12.04 -22.68 19.69
CA ASN A 197 12.96 -21.89 18.88
C ASN A 197 13.92 -21.14 19.80
N ILE A 198 15.20 -21.54 19.76
CA ILE A 198 16.34 -20.85 20.38
C ILE A 198 16.42 -19.37 19.97
N PHE A 199 15.74 -18.99 18.87
CA PHE A 199 15.64 -17.63 18.36
C PHE A 199 14.65 -16.71 19.11
N LEU A 200 13.70 -17.28 19.86
CA LEU A 200 12.73 -16.52 20.66
C LEU A 200 13.22 -16.27 22.08
N ASP A 201 14.22 -17.03 22.53
CA ASP A 201 14.86 -16.82 23.81
C ASP A 201 15.42 -15.38 23.86
N ASN A 202 14.87 -14.58 24.77
CA ASN A 202 15.18 -13.15 25.01
C ASN A 202 14.48 -12.10 24.12
N LYS A 203 13.50 -12.46 23.28
CA LYS A 203 12.69 -11.47 22.53
C LYS A 203 11.37 -11.15 23.24
N ARG A 204 10.95 -9.88 23.22
CA ARG A 204 9.56 -9.50 23.58
C ARG A 204 8.60 -10.00 22.49
N GLY A 205 7.32 -10.19 22.81
CA GLY A 205 6.33 -10.77 21.87
C GLY A 205 6.29 -10.07 20.51
N PHE A 206 6.21 -8.73 20.52
CA PHE A 206 6.28 -7.92 19.30
C PHE A 206 7.56 -8.13 18.47
N GLU A 207 8.73 -8.27 19.12
CA GLU A 207 9.99 -8.49 18.40
C GLU A 207 10.04 -9.87 17.73
N ALA A 208 9.42 -10.87 18.34
CA ALA A 208 9.28 -12.21 17.78
C ALA A 208 8.37 -12.22 16.54
N GLU A 209 7.20 -11.59 16.64
CA GLU A 209 6.25 -11.41 15.54
C GLU A 209 6.93 -10.71 14.34
N ASN A 210 7.60 -9.58 14.59
CA ASN A 210 8.36 -8.85 13.57
C ASN A 210 9.43 -9.75 12.95
N PHE A 211 10.26 -10.41 13.75
CA PHE A 211 11.36 -11.22 13.25
C PHE A 211 10.89 -12.33 12.32
N ILE A 212 9.84 -13.08 12.69
CA ILE A 212 9.32 -14.19 11.88
C ILE A 212 8.75 -13.66 10.56
N PHE A 213 8.02 -12.55 10.59
CA PHE A 213 7.47 -11.99 9.36
C PHE A 213 8.55 -11.41 8.45
N PHE A 214 9.52 -10.66 8.99
CA PHE A 214 10.67 -10.17 8.24
C PHE A 214 11.49 -11.31 7.63
N TYR A 215 11.69 -12.41 8.35
CA TYR A 215 12.39 -13.58 7.80
C TYR A 215 11.66 -14.18 6.59
N GLN A 216 10.32 -14.17 6.58
CA GLN A 216 9.55 -14.56 5.40
C GLN A 216 9.74 -13.55 4.25
N LEU A 217 9.75 -12.24 4.52
CA LEU A 217 10.00 -11.21 3.51
C LEU A 217 11.41 -11.29 2.90
N GLU A 218 12.43 -11.58 3.70
CA GLU A 218 13.81 -11.78 3.21
C GLU A 218 13.88 -12.93 2.20
N LYS A 219 13.08 -13.99 2.39
CA LYS A 219 12.98 -15.07 1.39
C LYS A 219 12.35 -14.59 0.08
N ILE A 220 11.32 -13.74 0.15
CA ILE A 220 10.70 -13.13 -1.05
C ILE A 220 11.72 -12.23 -1.76
N LYS A 221 12.48 -11.44 -1.01
CA LYS A 221 13.52 -10.58 -1.55
C LYS A 221 14.63 -11.40 -2.23
N ALA A 222 15.04 -12.52 -1.63
CA ALA A 222 16.06 -13.41 -2.19
C ALA A 222 15.56 -14.27 -3.37
N ASP A 223 14.25 -14.34 -3.59
CA ASP A 223 13.65 -15.14 -4.67
C ASP A 223 14.08 -14.61 -6.05
N ASN A 224 14.47 -15.52 -6.95
CA ASN A 224 14.97 -15.19 -8.29
C ASN A 224 14.02 -15.58 -9.42
N SER A 225 12.79 -15.97 -9.09
CA SER A 225 11.73 -16.23 -10.06
C SER A 225 11.50 -15.00 -10.92
N LYS A 226 11.29 -15.22 -12.23
CA LYS A 226 11.02 -14.12 -13.18
C LYS A 226 9.65 -13.50 -12.92
N GLN A 227 8.67 -14.33 -12.54
CA GLN A 227 7.31 -13.94 -12.26
C GLN A 227 6.86 -14.60 -10.96
N LEU A 228 6.64 -13.81 -9.92
CA LEU A 228 6.32 -14.28 -8.58
C LEU A 228 4.97 -13.74 -8.11
N LYS A 229 4.17 -14.63 -7.54
CA LYS A 229 2.92 -14.30 -6.84
C LYS A 229 3.10 -14.59 -5.35
N VAL A 230 2.86 -13.58 -4.52
CA VAL A 230 2.95 -13.68 -3.06
C VAL A 230 1.56 -13.47 -2.47
N GLU A 231 1.05 -14.43 -1.71
CA GLU A 231 -0.15 -14.24 -0.90
C GLU A 231 0.27 -13.99 0.56
N ILE A 232 -0.06 -12.81 1.09
CA ILE A 232 0.14 -12.42 2.48
C ILE A 232 -1.18 -12.62 3.22
N SER A 233 -1.22 -13.57 4.14
CA SER A 233 -2.41 -13.82 4.97
C SER A 233 -2.26 -13.19 6.36
N ASN A 234 -3.41 -12.97 7.01
CA ASN A 234 -3.50 -12.26 8.29
C ASN A 234 -2.95 -10.83 8.19
N SER A 235 -3.29 -10.13 7.10
CA SER A 235 -2.73 -8.80 6.84
C SER A 235 -3.15 -7.75 7.86
N MET A 236 -4.22 -7.95 8.65
CA MET A 236 -4.58 -6.99 9.69
C MET A 236 -3.57 -6.96 10.84
N GLY A 237 -3.08 -8.13 11.26
CA GLY A 237 -2.06 -8.22 12.32
C GLY A 237 -0.77 -7.47 11.95
N ILE A 238 -0.51 -7.27 10.66
CA ILE A 238 0.59 -6.41 10.21
C ILE A 238 0.39 -4.95 10.62
N PHE A 239 -0.81 -4.39 10.46
CA PHE A 239 -1.06 -2.98 10.78
C PHE A 239 -1.29 -2.75 12.28
N HIS A 240 -1.72 -3.77 13.02
CA HIS A 240 -1.91 -3.72 14.47
C HIS A 240 -0.62 -3.95 15.26
N SER A 241 0.17 -4.91 14.82
CA SER A 241 1.28 -5.47 15.60
C SER A 241 2.64 -5.29 14.93
N LEU A 242 2.74 -4.70 13.74
CA LEU A 242 4.03 -4.40 13.12
C LEU A 242 4.18 -2.91 12.90
N SER A 243 5.45 -2.49 12.85
CA SER A 243 5.77 -1.08 12.65
C SER A 243 5.44 -0.65 11.21
N ILE A 244 4.99 0.59 11.06
CA ILE A 244 4.80 1.32 9.80
C ILE A 244 6.00 1.19 8.82
N TYR A 245 7.21 0.92 9.32
CA TYR A 245 8.41 0.64 8.51
C TYR A 245 8.28 -0.56 7.58
N LEU A 246 7.39 -1.51 7.88
CA LEU A 246 7.27 -2.73 7.09
C LEU A 246 6.83 -2.44 5.66
N LEU A 247 5.99 -1.43 5.46
CA LEU A 247 5.57 -1.00 4.12
C LEU A 247 6.73 -0.42 3.34
N VAL A 248 7.65 0.31 3.99
CA VAL A 248 8.90 0.74 3.35
C VAL A 248 9.68 -0.48 2.87
N TYR A 249 9.78 -1.53 3.69
CA TYR A 249 10.46 -2.74 3.27
C TYR A 249 9.74 -3.41 2.07
N ILE A 250 8.42 -3.62 2.14
CA ILE A 250 7.67 -4.26 1.06
C ILE A 250 7.76 -3.43 -0.24
N ILE A 251 7.57 -2.11 -0.17
CA ILE A 251 7.52 -1.25 -1.35
C ILE A 251 8.93 -0.99 -1.89
N ASP A 252 9.85 -0.44 -1.10
CA ASP A 252 11.19 -0.09 -1.57
C ASP A 252 12.05 -1.35 -1.83
N LYS A 253 12.06 -2.30 -0.89
CA LYS A 253 13.01 -3.43 -0.91
C LYS A 253 12.52 -4.66 -1.66
N ILE A 254 11.23 -4.77 -1.92
CA ILE A 254 10.69 -5.88 -2.72
C ILE A 254 10.13 -5.34 -4.02
N LEU A 255 9.04 -4.56 -4.01
CA LEU A 255 8.33 -4.21 -5.24
C LEU A 255 9.19 -3.37 -6.20
N ILE A 256 9.84 -2.31 -5.69
CA ILE A 256 10.68 -1.41 -6.49
C ILE A 256 11.99 -2.08 -6.89
N GLU A 257 12.73 -2.67 -5.94
CA GLU A 257 13.98 -3.37 -6.24
C GLU A 257 13.76 -4.51 -7.26
N LYS A 258 12.69 -5.31 -7.13
CA LYS A 258 12.36 -6.35 -8.14
C LYS A 258 12.02 -5.76 -9.50
N PHE A 259 11.31 -4.63 -9.55
CA PHE A 259 10.97 -3.96 -10.81
C PHE A 259 12.22 -3.51 -11.56
N ILE A 260 13.15 -2.88 -10.84
CA ILE A 260 14.46 -2.46 -11.37
C ILE A 260 15.31 -3.66 -11.79
N GLU A 261 15.20 -4.79 -11.08
CA GLU A 261 15.83 -6.08 -11.42
C GLU A 261 15.16 -6.83 -12.59
N GLU A 262 14.12 -6.26 -13.23
CA GLU A 262 13.37 -6.90 -14.30
C GLU A 262 12.65 -8.20 -13.87
N LYS A 263 12.26 -8.27 -12.58
CA LYS A 263 11.48 -9.36 -11.99
C LYS A 263 10.07 -8.88 -11.67
N GLU A 264 9.10 -9.59 -12.20
CA GLU A 264 7.70 -9.28 -11.98
C GLU A 264 7.23 -9.91 -10.67
N ILE A 265 6.59 -9.12 -9.81
CA ILE A 265 6.00 -9.59 -8.57
C ILE A 265 4.61 -9.00 -8.33
N LYS A 266 3.67 -9.86 -7.94
CA LYS A 266 2.29 -9.51 -7.55
C LYS A 266 2.06 -9.97 -6.13
N MET A 267 1.94 -9.02 -5.20
CA MET A 267 1.75 -9.28 -3.78
C MET A 267 0.30 -8.99 -3.39
N PHE A 268 -0.39 -9.96 -2.81
CA PHE A 268 -1.76 -9.85 -2.35
C PHE A 268 -1.78 -9.77 -0.83
N MET A 269 -2.22 -8.65 -0.27
CA MET A 269 -2.52 -8.53 1.16
C MET A 269 -3.97 -8.91 1.40
N ILE A 270 -4.18 -10.00 2.14
CA ILE A 270 -5.49 -10.60 2.35
C ILE A 270 -5.95 -10.29 3.77
N PHE A 271 -7.01 -9.49 3.85
CA PHE A 271 -7.64 -9.04 5.08
C PHE A 271 -8.89 -9.87 5.40
N ALA A 272 -9.23 -9.94 6.68
CA ALA A 272 -10.51 -10.50 7.12
C ALA A 272 -11.68 -9.71 6.49
N ASN A 273 -12.84 -10.36 6.36
CA ASN A 273 -14.07 -9.73 5.86
C ASN A 273 -14.73 -8.81 6.90
N GLU A 274 -14.20 -8.76 8.12
CA GLU A 274 -14.77 -8.07 9.26
C GLU A 274 -13.80 -6.96 9.69
N LEU A 275 -14.36 -5.88 10.25
CA LEU A 275 -13.57 -4.86 10.93
C LEU A 275 -12.88 -5.53 12.12
N ALA A 276 -11.62 -5.17 12.35
CA ALA A 276 -10.98 -5.58 13.58
C ALA A 276 -11.55 -4.75 14.74
N GLU A 277 -11.99 -5.42 15.80
CA GLU A 277 -12.28 -4.77 17.09
C GLU A 277 -11.02 -4.20 17.74
#